data_AF-A0A352UJN8-F1
#
_entry.id   AF-A0A352UJN8-F1
#
_cell.length_a   1.000
_cell.length_b   1.000
_cell.length_c   1.000
_cell.angle_alpha   90.00
_cell.angle_beta   90.00
_cell.angle_gamma   90.00
#
_symmetry.space_group_name_H-M   'P 1'
#
loop_
_entity.id
_entity.type
_entity.pdbx_description
1 polymer ?
#
loop_
_entity_poly.entity_id
_entity_poly.type
_entity_poly.pdbx_seq_one_letter_code
_entity_poly.pdbx_strand_id
1 'polypeptide(L)'
;GSPEDLVESVARGIDMFDCVLPTRIARNGALFSKQGRINIVAASHKRRDEPLEEGCDCYTCQTYSAAYVHHLFRAKELLGFRLATIHNLRFILRLMEEMRQAILEGRFKQYRAEFHDNFTPPDELVRHVQRQKWLKSQGRPGV
;
A
#
# COMPACT_ATOMS: atom_id res chain seq x y z
N GLY A 1 -2.18 11.19 0.28
CA GLY A 1 -0.93 10.43 0.54
C GLY A 1 -1.11 8.95 0.29
N SER A 2 -2.33 8.44 0.42
CA SER A 2 -2.69 7.12 -0.08
C SER A 2 -2.84 7.13 -1.62
N PRO A 3 -2.80 5.95 -2.28
CA PRO A 3 -2.95 5.84 -3.72
C PRO A 3 -4.17 6.57 -4.28
N GLU A 4 -5.32 6.39 -3.64
CA GLU A 4 -6.59 7.04 -4.01
C GLU A 4 -6.50 8.58 -3.96
N ASP A 5 -5.89 9.14 -2.92
CA ASP A 5 -5.69 10.59 -2.80
C ASP A 5 -4.77 11.13 -3.91
N LEU A 6 -3.73 10.36 -4.29
CA LEU A 6 -2.77 10.78 -5.31
C LEU A 6 -3.46 10.92 -6.66
N VAL A 7 -4.24 9.91 -7.06
CA VAL A 7 -5.02 9.93 -8.31
C VAL A 7 -5.98 11.12 -8.35
N GLU A 8 -6.69 11.36 -7.25
CA GLU A 8 -7.63 12.47 -7.15
C GLU A 8 -6.93 13.85 -7.15
N SER A 9 -5.77 13.96 -6.51
CA SER A 9 -5.02 15.22 -6.46
C SER A 9 -4.42 15.58 -7.81
N VAL A 10 -3.87 14.59 -8.53
CA VAL A 10 -3.39 14.78 -9.91
C VAL A 10 -4.54 15.21 -10.83
N ALA A 11 -5.73 14.62 -10.68
CA ALA A 11 -6.92 15.04 -11.41
C ALA A 11 -7.35 16.50 -11.15
N ARG A 12 -6.90 17.08 -10.04
CA ARG A 12 -7.16 18.47 -9.63
C ARG A 12 -5.97 19.40 -9.90
N GLY A 13 -4.94 18.93 -10.59
CA GLY A 13 -3.80 19.74 -11.01
C GLY A 13 -2.66 19.82 -9.99
N ILE A 14 -2.62 18.95 -8.98
CA ILE A 14 -1.47 18.85 -8.07
C ILE A 14 -0.38 17.98 -8.71
N ASP A 15 0.85 18.45 -8.66
CA ASP A 15 2.01 17.92 -9.39
C ASP A 15 3.13 17.36 -8.50
N MET A 16 3.17 17.74 -7.22
CA MET A 16 4.17 17.27 -6.26
C MET A 16 3.55 16.71 -4.97
N PHE A 17 4.15 15.64 -4.44
CA PHE A 17 3.66 14.94 -3.25
C PHE A 17 4.81 14.48 -2.36
N ASP A 18 4.65 14.65 -1.05
CA ASP A 18 5.44 14.00 -0.02
C ASP A 18 4.52 13.32 0.99
N CYS A 19 4.88 12.11 1.44
CA CYS A 19 4.15 11.44 2.50
C CYS A 19 4.96 10.32 3.13
N VAL A 20 4.95 10.27 4.46
CA VAL A 20 5.51 9.13 5.23
C VAL A 20 4.64 7.87 5.17
N LEU A 21 3.40 7.96 4.65
CA LEU A 21 2.42 6.87 4.69
C LEU A 21 2.97 5.55 4.12
N PRO A 22 3.57 5.50 2.90
CA PRO A 22 3.99 4.23 2.30
C PRO A 22 4.98 3.46 3.18
N THR A 23 5.94 4.18 3.76
CA THR A 23 6.96 3.57 4.62
C THR A 23 6.41 3.27 6.01
N ARG A 24 5.54 4.12 6.57
CA ARG A 24 4.94 3.91 7.90
C ARG A 24 4.07 2.66 7.92
N ILE A 25 3.21 2.47 6.92
CA ILE A 25 2.30 1.32 6.88
C ILE A 25 3.04 0.03 6.51
N ALA A 26 4.07 0.12 5.66
CA ALA A 26 4.94 -1.01 5.32
C ALA A 26 5.53 -1.67 6.56
N ARG A 27 6.12 -0.86 7.46
CA ARG A 27 6.73 -1.35 8.70
C ARG A 27 5.71 -1.96 9.67
N ASN A 28 4.43 -1.61 9.53
CA ASN A 28 3.32 -2.19 10.29
C ASN A 28 2.66 -3.38 9.55
N GLY A 29 3.23 -3.85 8.44
CA GLY A 29 2.77 -5.03 7.71
C GLY A 29 1.66 -4.78 6.70
N ALA A 30 1.26 -3.52 6.47
CA ALA A 30 0.31 -3.18 5.43
C ALA A 30 1.04 -2.81 4.13
N LEU A 31 0.77 -3.55 3.07
CA LEU A 31 1.41 -3.40 1.77
C LEU A 31 0.39 -2.95 0.72
N PHE A 32 0.83 -2.10 -0.21
CA PHE A 32 0.01 -1.73 -1.36
C PHE A 32 -0.02 -2.86 -2.39
N SER A 33 -1.16 -3.00 -3.05
CA SER A 33 -1.38 -3.86 -4.21
C SER A 33 -2.33 -3.16 -5.19
N LYS A 34 -2.42 -3.64 -6.43
CA LYS A 34 -3.36 -3.14 -7.44
C LYS A 34 -4.82 -3.14 -6.95
N GLN A 35 -5.19 -4.09 -6.09
CA GLN A 35 -6.56 -4.24 -5.58
C GLN A 35 -6.83 -3.45 -4.29
N GLY A 36 -5.81 -2.82 -3.70
CA GLY A 36 -5.94 -2.16 -2.40
C GLY A 36 -4.80 -2.51 -1.46
N ARG A 37 -5.07 -2.50 -0.15
CA ARG A 37 -4.06 -2.80 0.87
C ARG A 37 -4.18 -4.23 1.35
N ILE A 38 -3.06 -4.95 1.35
CA ILE A 38 -2.94 -6.30 1.92
C ILE A 38 -2.23 -6.25 3.27
N ASN A 39 -2.54 -7.21 4.13
CA ASN A 39 -1.86 -7.38 5.40
C ASN A 39 -0.92 -8.60 5.33
N ILE A 40 0.39 -8.36 5.31
CA ILE A 40 1.38 -9.44 5.12
C ILE A 40 1.39 -10.45 6.26
N VAL A 41 0.89 -10.10 7.46
CA VAL A 41 0.77 -11.07 8.57
C VAL A 41 -0.48 -11.95 8.49
N ALA A 42 -1.34 -11.75 7.49
CA ALA A 42 -2.49 -12.60 7.25
C ALA A 42 -2.06 -14.05 6.97
N ALA A 43 -2.82 -15.02 7.49
CA ALA A 43 -2.50 -16.44 7.37
C ALA A 43 -2.48 -16.95 5.92
N SER A 44 -3.20 -16.27 5.02
CA SER A 44 -3.20 -16.54 3.58
C SER A 44 -1.80 -16.45 2.95
N HIS A 45 -0.90 -15.64 3.50
CA HIS A 45 0.45 -15.49 2.98
C HIS A 45 1.43 -16.55 3.53
N LYS A 46 1.06 -17.34 4.55
CA LYS A 46 1.99 -18.24 5.25
C LYS A 46 2.65 -19.29 4.35
N ARG A 47 1.95 -19.74 3.30
CA ARG A 47 2.40 -20.79 2.36
C ARG A 47 2.31 -20.33 0.91
N ARG A 48 2.42 -19.02 0.70
CA ARG A 48 2.35 -18.39 -0.62
C ARG A 48 3.76 -18.27 -1.18
N ASP A 49 4.13 -19.19 -2.06
CA ASP A 49 5.47 -19.21 -2.68
C ASP A 49 5.60 -18.20 -3.84
N GLU A 50 4.49 -17.61 -4.29
CA GLU A 50 4.49 -16.50 -5.23
C GLU A 50 4.98 -15.18 -4.58
N PRO A 51 5.39 -14.18 -5.39
CA PRO A 51 5.69 -12.84 -4.88
C PRO A 51 4.49 -12.17 -4.20
N LEU A 52 4.75 -11.04 -3.53
CA LEU A 52 3.70 -10.22 -2.91
C LEU A 52 2.66 -9.77 -3.94
N GLU A 53 3.12 -9.30 -5.10
CA GLU A 53 2.29 -8.87 -6.22
C GLU A 53 2.89 -9.35 -7.53
N GLU A 54 2.07 -9.98 -8.37
CA GLU A 54 2.46 -10.41 -9.71
C GLU A 54 2.70 -9.22 -10.63
N GLY A 55 3.77 -9.29 -11.43
CA GLY A 55 4.19 -8.20 -12.30
C GLY A 55 4.83 -7.00 -11.58
N CYS A 56 5.11 -7.12 -10.27
CA CYS A 56 5.91 -6.12 -9.57
C CYS A 56 7.41 -6.31 -9.80
N ASP A 57 8.06 -5.24 -10.25
CA ASP A 57 9.47 -5.18 -10.62
C ASP A 57 10.38 -4.73 -9.46
N CYS A 58 9.85 -4.62 -8.23
CA CYS A 58 10.67 -4.28 -7.08
C CYS A 58 11.56 -5.46 -6.66
N TYR A 59 12.71 -5.15 -6.04
CA TYR A 59 13.63 -6.16 -5.49
C TYR A 59 12.94 -7.19 -4.60
N THR A 60 11.93 -6.78 -3.82
CA THR A 60 11.23 -7.72 -2.94
C THR A 60 10.43 -8.77 -3.73
N CYS A 61 9.66 -8.34 -4.72
CA CYS A 61 8.83 -9.25 -5.52
C CYS A 61 9.67 -10.09 -6.50
N GLN A 62 10.83 -9.61 -6.93
CA GLN A 62 11.71 -10.37 -7.82
C GLN A 62 12.54 -11.44 -7.11
N THR A 63 12.75 -11.31 -5.80
CA THR A 63 13.71 -12.16 -5.05
C THR A 63 13.08 -13.01 -3.96
N TYR A 64 11.95 -12.59 -3.38
CA TYR A 64 11.37 -13.24 -2.21
C TYR A 64 9.90 -13.61 -2.40
N SER A 65 9.51 -14.75 -1.85
CA SER A 65 8.10 -15.15 -1.76
C SER A 65 7.35 -14.36 -0.71
N ALA A 66 6.04 -14.25 -0.88
CA ALA A 66 5.16 -13.68 0.13
C ALA A 66 5.22 -14.46 1.45
N ALA A 67 5.40 -15.78 1.41
CA ALA A 67 5.62 -16.63 2.60
C ALA A 67 6.87 -16.23 3.38
N TYR A 68 7.97 -15.95 2.68
CA TYR A 68 9.20 -15.52 3.34
C TYR A 68 9.03 -14.15 4.01
N VAL A 69 8.43 -13.18 3.31
CA VAL A 69 8.15 -11.86 3.90
C VAL A 69 7.19 -11.99 5.09
N HIS A 70 6.13 -12.79 4.97
CA HIS A 70 5.23 -13.12 6.09
C HIS A 70 5.99 -13.63 7.31
N HIS A 71 6.89 -14.60 7.09
CA HIS A 71 7.74 -15.16 8.14
C HIS A 71 8.59 -14.09 8.82
N LEU A 72 9.27 -13.22 8.06
CA LEU A 72 10.09 -12.13 8.62
C LEU A 72 9.27 -11.18 9.50
N PHE A 73 8.04 -10.84 9.10
CA PHE A 73 7.14 -10.01 9.92
C PHE A 73 6.71 -10.73 11.20
N ARG A 74 6.44 -12.04 11.14
CA ARG A 74 6.12 -12.85 12.32
C ARG A 74 7.30 -12.96 13.27
N ALA A 75 8.51 -13.08 12.74
CA ALA A 75 9.76 -13.13 13.48
C ALA A 75 10.22 -11.75 14.00
N LYS A 76 9.57 -10.66 13.56
CA LYS A 76 9.94 -9.27 13.87
C LYS A 76 11.36 -8.89 13.39
N GLU A 77 11.76 -9.45 12.26
CA GLU A 77 13.06 -9.20 11.65
C GLU A 77 13.09 -7.88 10.87
N LEU A 78 14.16 -7.10 11.04
CA LEU A 78 14.32 -5.80 10.38
C LEU A 78 14.32 -5.90 8.85
N LEU A 79 14.76 -7.02 8.31
CA LEU A 79 14.72 -7.28 6.87
C LEU A 79 13.30 -7.22 6.33
N GLY A 80 12.30 -7.74 7.07
CA GLY A 80 10.90 -7.70 6.65
C GLY A 80 10.41 -6.26 6.44
N PHE A 81 10.77 -5.37 7.36
CA PHE A 81 10.45 -3.95 7.28
C PHE A 81 11.10 -3.25 6.07
N ARG A 82 12.35 -3.61 5.77
CA ARG A 82 13.08 -3.07 4.60
C ARG A 82 12.42 -3.52 3.30
N LEU A 83 12.16 -4.81 3.15
CA LEU A 83 11.52 -5.39 1.96
C LEU A 83 10.12 -4.80 1.73
N ALA A 84 9.29 -4.74 2.77
CA ALA A 84 7.99 -4.10 2.72
C ALA A 84 8.06 -2.62 2.28
N THR A 85 9.06 -1.89 2.78
CA THR A 85 9.25 -0.47 2.43
C THR A 85 9.65 -0.32 0.96
N ILE A 86 10.56 -1.17 0.45
CA ILE A 86 10.94 -1.19 -0.96
C ILE A 86 9.71 -1.43 -1.85
N HIS A 87 8.90 -2.42 -1.50
CA HIS A 87 7.67 -2.74 -2.24
C HIS A 87 6.69 -1.56 -2.27
N ASN A 88 6.37 -0.97 -1.10
CA ASN A 88 5.41 0.13 -1.03
C ASN A 88 5.90 1.40 -1.74
N LEU A 89 7.19 1.72 -1.66
CA LEU A 89 7.75 2.84 -2.41
C LEU A 89 7.69 2.59 -3.91
N ARG A 90 8.06 1.38 -4.37
CA ARG A 90 7.97 1.05 -5.80
C ARG A 90 6.53 1.09 -6.29
N PHE A 91 5.56 0.66 -5.49
CA PHE A 91 4.14 0.79 -5.82
C PHE A 91 3.75 2.24 -6.11
N ILE A 92 4.10 3.17 -5.22
CA ILE A 92 3.77 4.59 -5.40
C ILE A 92 4.50 5.18 -6.62
N LEU A 93 5.78 4.83 -6.83
CA LEU A 93 6.52 5.29 -8.01
C LEU A 93 5.88 4.82 -9.31
N ARG A 94 5.52 3.53 -9.41
CA ARG A 94 4.80 3.00 -10.59
C ARG A 94 3.45 3.67 -10.79
N LEU A 95 2.70 3.91 -9.71
CA LEU A 95 1.42 4.63 -9.78
C LEU A 95 1.61 6.03 -10.40
N MET A 96 2.66 6.76 -10.00
CA MET A 96 2.99 8.06 -10.57
C MET A 96 3.46 7.95 -12.03
N GLU A 97 4.25 6.93 -12.38
CA GLU A 97 4.69 6.63 -13.75
C GLU A 97 3.48 6.35 -14.67
N GLU A 98 2.55 5.51 -14.23
CA GLU A 98 1.32 5.15 -14.94
C GLU A 98 0.41 6.36 -15.16
N MET A 99 0.22 7.19 -14.12
CA MET A 99 -0.54 8.44 -14.23
C MET A 99 0.12 9.41 -15.21
N ARG A 100 1.44 9.59 -15.11
CA ARG A 100 2.20 10.46 -16.01
C ARG A 100 2.03 10.01 -17.46
N GLN A 101 2.15 8.71 -17.72
CA GLN A 101 1.98 8.16 -19.06
C GLN A 101 0.55 8.36 -19.58
N ALA A 102 -0.46 8.12 -18.75
CA ALA A 102 -1.85 8.34 -19.11
C ALA A 102 -2.17 9.82 -19.43
N ILE A 103 -1.52 10.77 -18.75
CA ILE A 103 -1.63 12.20 -19.06
C ILE A 103 -1.02 12.52 -20.43
N LEU A 104 0.20 12.03 -20.69
CA LEU A 104 0.90 12.24 -21.97
C LEU A 104 0.12 11.66 -23.16
N GLU A 105 -0.57 10.54 -22.94
CA GLU A 105 -1.40 9.87 -23.94
C GLU A 105 -2.84 10.42 -24.01
N GLY A 106 -3.18 11.45 -23.21
CA GLY A 106 -4.52 12.03 -23.20
C GLY A 106 -5.63 11.13 -22.64
N ARG A 107 -5.29 10.00 -22.01
CA ARG A 107 -6.23 8.99 -21.48
C ARG A 107 -6.35 8.98 -19.96
N PHE A 108 -5.86 10.00 -19.26
CA PHE A 108 -5.87 10.05 -17.79
C PHE A 108 -7.28 9.89 -17.18
N LYS A 109 -8.33 10.42 -17.80
CA LYS A 109 -9.71 10.24 -17.33
C LYS A 109 -10.13 8.76 -17.29
N GLN A 110 -9.76 8.00 -18.33
CA GLN A 110 -10.02 6.56 -18.40
C GLN A 110 -9.19 5.82 -17.35
N TYR A 111 -7.90 6.12 -17.27
CA TYR A 111 -7.00 5.53 -16.26
C TYR A 111 -7.52 5.74 -14.84
N ARG A 112 -8.01 6.94 -14.51
CA ARG A 112 -8.61 7.27 -13.21
C ARG A 112 -9.84 6.40 -12.91
N ALA A 113 -10.71 6.17 -13.89
CA ALA A 113 -11.88 5.31 -13.72
C ALA A 113 -11.46 3.85 -13.48
N GLU A 114 -10.56 3.33 -14.33
CA GLU A 114 -10.01 1.97 -14.19
C GLU A 114 -9.30 1.76 -12.84
N PHE A 115 -8.60 2.77 -12.34
CA PHE A 115 -7.99 2.73 -11.02
C PHE A 115 -9.04 2.55 -9.92
N HIS A 116 -10.12 3.33 -9.93
CA HIS A 116 -11.17 3.25 -8.91
C HIS A 116 -11.99 1.97 -9.00
N ASP A 117 -12.17 1.41 -10.20
CA ASP A 117 -12.86 0.13 -10.38
C ASP A 117 -12.07 -1.05 -9.80
N ASN A 118 -10.73 -0.97 -9.83
CA ASN A 118 -9.85 -2.05 -9.40
C ASN A 118 -9.33 -1.89 -7.96
N PHE A 119 -9.10 -0.65 -7.51
CA PHE A 119 -8.47 -0.36 -6.24
C PHE A 119 -9.50 -0.10 -5.14
N THR A 120 -9.56 -0.97 -4.14
CA THR A 120 -10.42 -0.76 -2.97
C THR A 120 -9.66 0.00 -1.87
N PRO A 121 -10.01 1.26 -1.57
CA PRO A 121 -9.43 1.99 -0.46
C PRO A 121 -9.90 1.40 0.89
N PRO A 122 -9.13 1.58 1.98
CA PRO A 122 -9.57 1.14 3.29
C PRO A 122 -10.85 1.87 3.72
N ASP A 123 -11.82 1.11 4.24
CA ASP A 123 -13.06 1.67 4.78
C ASP A 123 -12.79 2.65 5.94
N GLU A 124 -13.23 3.89 5.76
CA GLU A 124 -13.00 4.98 6.70
C GLU A 124 -13.76 4.79 8.02
N LEU A 125 -15.00 4.28 7.97
CA LEU A 125 -15.80 3.99 9.17
C LEU A 125 -15.12 2.90 10.00
N VAL A 126 -14.67 1.82 9.35
CA VAL A 126 -13.92 0.74 10.02
C VAL A 126 -12.67 1.31 10.68
N ARG A 127 -11.94 2.19 9.99
CA ARG A 127 -10.73 2.83 10.52
C ARG A 127 -11.03 3.71 11.74
N HIS A 128 -12.11 4.49 11.71
CA HIS A 128 -12.55 5.29 12.86
C HIS A 128 -12.92 4.40 14.05
N VAL A 129 -13.68 3.33 13.82
CA VAL A 129 -14.07 2.38 14.87
C VAL A 129 -12.84 1.71 15.48
N GLN A 130 -11.89 1.25 14.65
CA GLN A 130 -10.64 0.65 15.12
C GLN A 130 -9.79 1.63 15.94
N ARG A 131 -9.68 2.89 15.49
CA ARG A 131 -9.00 3.95 16.24
C ARG A 131 -9.64 4.17 17.60
N GLN A 132 -10.98 4.22 17.68
CA GLN A 132 -11.71 4.38 18.93
C GLN A 132 -11.48 3.21 19.88
N LYS A 133 -11.50 1.96 19.37
CA LYS A 133 -11.16 0.77 20.17
C LYS A 133 -9.74 0.83 20.72
N TRP A 134 -8.77 1.23 19.89
CA TRP A 134 -7.38 1.38 20.30
C TRP A 134 -7.21 2.46 21.39
N LEU A 135 -7.83 3.63 21.23
CA LEU A 135 -7.80 4.71 22.24
C LEU A 135 -8.36 4.22 23.59
N LYS A 136 -9.49 3.51 23.57
CA LYS A 136 -10.07 2.90 24.77
C LYS A 136 -9.14 1.88 25.44
N SER A 137 -8.43 1.05 24.66
CA SER A 137 -7.48 0.07 25.18
C SER A 137 -6.22 0.68 25.82
N GLN A 138 -5.88 1.92 25.47
CA GLN A 138 -4.68 2.63 25.96
C GLN A 138 -4.93 3.37 27.27
N GLY A 139 -6.12 3.26 27.89
CA GLY A 139 -6.42 3.88 29.18
C GLY A 139 -6.34 5.41 29.20
N ARG A 140 -6.37 6.07 28.03
CA ARG A 140 -6.45 7.53 27.93
C ARG A 140 -7.93 7.93 27.83
N PRO A 141 -8.56 8.44 28.89
CA PRO A 141 -9.86 9.08 28.74
C PRO A 141 -9.70 10.24 27.77
N GLY A 142 -10.63 10.34 26.81
CA GLY A 142 -10.61 11.36 25.77
C GLY A 142 -10.45 12.75 26.36
N VAL A 143 -9.48 13.49 25.83
CA VAL A 143 -9.50 14.96 25.83
C VAL A 143 -10.37 15.38 24.66
#